data_AF-A0A7X3FHM3-F1
#
_entry.id   AF-A0A7X3FHM3-F1
#
_cell.length_a   1.000
_cell.length_b   1.000
_cell.length_c   1.000
_cell.angle_alpha   90.00
_cell.angle_beta   90.00
_cell.angle_gamma   90.00
#
_symmetry.space_group_name_H-M   'P 1'
#
loop_
_entity.id
_entity.type
_entity.pdbx_description
1 polymer ?
#
loop_
_entity_poly.entity_id
_entity_poly.type
_entity_poly.pdbx_seq_one_letter_code
_entity_poly.pdbx_strand_id
1 'polypeptide(L)'
;MERRLLKHVQNFWFLLLTFGTGFFYFCFYMVSLTFGLSLSFTLIGIPLLKNIMRTTQTFTQYERIQTKLYTDISIESYPGKALAEGSVWLQAKEELLDPVNWKAIQWLMLKFLLGLVCFLGAFVLYISPLIMIAAPLLLHFVDMYIVVPIDTLFKSLVVMVIGFICVFAGGKLGSLLVVLAGGYTRDMFRALNQTNRKKH
;
A
#
# COMPACT_ATOMS: atom_id res chain seq x y z
N MET A 1 -25.52 12.61 8.67
CA MET A 1 -24.64 11.72 9.47
C MET A 1 -24.00 10.63 8.59
N GLU A 2 -24.74 10.04 7.65
CA GLU A 2 -24.30 8.99 6.72
C GLU A 2 -23.00 9.29 5.95
N ARG A 3 -22.81 10.52 5.43
CA ARG A 3 -21.59 10.90 4.68
C ARG A 3 -20.29 10.79 5.49
N ARG A 4 -20.34 10.89 6.83
CA ARG A 4 -19.14 10.75 7.68
C ARG A 4 -18.79 9.27 7.86
N LEU A 5 -19.78 8.42 8.09
CA LEU A 5 -19.59 6.97 8.23
C LEU A 5 -19.04 6.35 6.94
N LEU A 6 -19.58 6.73 5.78
CA LEU A 6 -19.08 6.28 4.48
C LEU A 6 -17.60 6.62 4.28
N LYS A 7 -17.16 7.82 4.68
CA LYS A 7 -15.75 8.21 4.61
C LYS A 7 -14.85 7.37 5.51
N HIS A 8 -15.30 7.03 6.73
CA HIS A 8 -14.52 6.18 7.63
C HIS A 8 -14.34 4.76 7.06
N VAL A 9 -15.40 4.20 6.48
CA VAL A 9 -15.36 2.89 5.81
C VAL A 9 -14.46 2.92 4.58
N GLN A 10 -14.58 3.96 3.75
CA GLN A 10 -13.71 4.15 2.58
C GLN A 10 -12.24 4.26 2.97
N ASN A 11 -11.92 5.04 4.01
CA ASN A 11 -10.54 5.17 4.50
C ASN A 11 -10.01 3.83 5.00
N PHE A 12 -10.79 3.09 5.79
CA PHE A 12 -10.39 1.77 6.28
C PHE A 12 -10.11 0.80 5.12
N TRP A 13 -11.02 0.74 4.15
CA TRP A 13 -10.86 -0.12 2.97
C TRP A 13 -9.65 0.28 2.13
N PHE A 14 -9.42 1.58 1.95
CA PHE A 14 -8.26 2.08 1.23
C PHE A 14 -6.95 1.73 1.93
N LEU A 15 -6.87 1.82 3.26
CA LEU A 15 -5.68 1.44 4.03
C LEU A 15 -5.39 -0.06 3.90
N LEU A 16 -6.42 -0.91 3.99
CA LEU A 16 -6.29 -2.35 3.78
C LEU A 16 -5.87 -2.69 2.34
N LEU A 17 -6.47 -2.05 1.35
CA LEU A 17 -6.08 -2.23 -0.05
C LEU A 17 -4.64 -1.77 -0.30
N THR A 18 -4.21 -0.67 0.32
CA THR A 18 -2.82 -0.17 0.22
C THR A 18 -1.83 -1.20 0.75
N PHE A 19 -2.16 -1.84 1.87
CA PHE A 19 -1.39 -2.97 2.39
C PHE A 19 -1.41 -4.17 1.43
N GLY A 20 -2.61 -4.59 0.99
CA GLY A 20 -2.77 -5.74 0.10
C GLY A 20 -1.99 -5.59 -1.21
N THR A 21 -2.06 -4.42 -1.86
CA THR A 21 -1.31 -4.18 -3.09
C THR A 21 0.19 -4.04 -2.84
N GLY A 22 0.60 -3.38 -1.76
CA GLY A 22 2.01 -3.30 -1.36
C GLY A 22 2.63 -4.68 -1.09
N PHE A 23 1.93 -5.54 -0.35
CA PHE A 23 2.34 -6.92 -0.07
C PHE A 23 2.42 -7.76 -1.34
N PHE A 24 1.39 -7.66 -2.20
CA PHE A 24 1.38 -8.35 -3.49
C PHE A 24 2.58 -7.96 -4.36
N TYR A 25 2.87 -6.67 -4.51
CA TYR A 25 4.03 -6.22 -5.30
C TYR A 25 5.34 -6.71 -4.72
N PHE A 26 5.51 -6.62 -3.39
CA PHE A 26 6.71 -7.11 -2.75
C PHE A 26 6.94 -8.59 -3.02
N CYS A 27 5.94 -9.44 -2.78
CA CYS A 27 6.05 -10.88 -3.05
C CYS A 27 6.26 -11.17 -4.53
N PHE A 28 5.50 -10.52 -5.42
CA PHE A 28 5.61 -10.70 -6.86
C PHE A 28 7.02 -10.38 -7.35
N TYR A 29 7.58 -9.22 -7.01
CA TYR A 29 8.92 -8.84 -7.46
C TYR A 29 10.02 -9.65 -6.79
N MET A 30 9.88 -9.96 -5.50
CA MET A 30 10.87 -10.75 -4.77
C MET A 30 11.02 -12.15 -5.38
N VAL A 31 9.89 -12.85 -5.62
CA VAL A 31 9.89 -14.17 -6.27
C VAL A 31 10.35 -14.04 -7.72
N SER A 32 9.79 -13.09 -8.48
CA SER A 32 10.06 -12.99 -9.92
C SER A 32 11.50 -12.59 -10.23
N LEU A 33 12.10 -11.68 -9.46
CA LEU A 33 13.50 -11.31 -9.63
C LEU A 33 14.44 -12.45 -9.20
N THR A 34 14.15 -13.11 -8.08
CA THR A 34 14.97 -14.25 -7.61
C THR A 34 14.93 -15.39 -8.64
N PHE A 35 13.74 -15.73 -9.12
CA PHE A 35 13.56 -16.76 -10.14
C PHE A 35 14.16 -16.33 -11.49
N GLY A 36 13.94 -15.09 -11.91
CA GLY A 36 14.50 -14.52 -13.14
C GLY A 36 16.03 -14.50 -13.15
N LEU A 37 16.66 -14.12 -12.03
CA LEU A 37 18.11 -14.16 -11.88
C LEU A 37 18.63 -15.61 -11.85
N SER A 38 17.97 -16.50 -11.12
CA SER A 38 18.36 -17.92 -11.08
C SER A 38 18.25 -18.59 -12.46
N LEU A 39 17.23 -18.23 -13.25
CA LEU A 39 17.04 -18.71 -14.61
C LEU A 39 17.84 -17.92 -15.64
N SER A 40 18.52 -16.83 -15.29
CA SER A 40 19.31 -16.05 -16.26
C SER A 40 20.47 -16.83 -16.85
N PHE A 41 20.96 -17.85 -16.13
CA PHE A 41 21.90 -18.82 -16.68
C PHE A 41 21.30 -19.68 -17.80
N THR A 42 19.97 -19.79 -17.84
CA THR A 42 19.24 -20.43 -18.92
C THR A 42 18.80 -19.37 -19.94
N LEU A 43 18.72 -19.75 -21.22
CA LEU A 43 18.19 -18.86 -22.27
C LEU A 43 16.75 -18.37 -21.99
N ILE A 44 16.06 -18.98 -21.02
CA ILE A 44 14.68 -18.68 -20.61
C ILE A 44 14.60 -17.52 -19.60
N GLY A 45 15.67 -17.21 -18.85
CA GLY A 45 15.62 -16.18 -17.80
C GLY A 45 15.42 -14.76 -18.35
N ILE A 46 15.96 -14.47 -19.53
CA ILE A 46 15.89 -13.14 -20.16
C ILE A 46 14.48 -12.78 -20.65
N PRO A 47 13.74 -13.64 -21.38
CA PRO A 47 12.34 -13.36 -21.70
C PRO A 47 11.46 -13.25 -20.44
N LEU A 48 11.78 -13.98 -19.37
CA LEU A 48 11.07 -13.86 -18.09
C LEU A 48 11.29 -12.48 -17.45
N LEU A 49 12.54 -12.02 -17.37
CA LEU A 49 12.91 -10.68 -16.88
C LEU A 49 12.21 -9.56 -17.65
N LYS A 50 12.15 -9.69 -18.99
CA LYS A 50 11.40 -8.76 -19.84
C LYS A 50 9.92 -8.66 -19.43
N ASN A 51 9.25 -9.80 -19.22
CA ASN A 51 7.85 -9.80 -18.81
C ASN A 51 7.65 -9.09 -17.45
N ILE A 52 8.59 -9.26 -16.51
CA ILE A 52 8.55 -8.59 -15.20
C ILE A 52 8.72 -7.07 -15.33
N MET A 53 9.61 -6.61 -16.22
CA MET A 53 9.76 -5.18 -16.48
C MET A 53 8.47 -4.59 -17.06
N ARG A 54 7.80 -5.32 -17.95
CA ARG A 54 6.53 -4.90 -18.55
C ARG A 54 5.39 -4.80 -17.54
N THR A 55 5.28 -5.72 -16.57
CA THR A 55 4.21 -5.65 -15.55
C THR A 55 4.33 -4.42 -14.65
N THR A 56 5.55 -3.88 -14.51
CA THR A 56 5.82 -2.67 -13.72
C THR A 56 5.07 -1.44 -14.23
N GLN A 57 4.93 -1.28 -15.54
CA GLN A 57 4.13 -0.20 -16.11
C GLN A 57 2.64 -0.36 -15.78
N THR A 58 2.11 -1.59 -15.88
CA THR A 58 0.72 -1.88 -15.53
C THR A 58 0.44 -1.61 -14.05
N PHE A 59 1.34 -2.03 -13.16
CA PHE A 59 1.16 -1.85 -11.71
C PHE A 59 1.25 -0.38 -11.29
N THR A 60 2.19 0.40 -11.83
CA THR A 60 2.24 1.84 -11.57
C THR A 60 0.99 2.58 -12.04
N GLN A 61 0.39 2.17 -13.16
CA GLN A 61 -0.90 2.73 -13.62
C GLN A 61 -2.07 2.33 -12.72
N TYR A 62 -2.10 1.08 -12.26
CA TYR A 62 -3.11 0.63 -11.29
C TYR A 62 -3.07 1.48 -10.01
N GLU A 63 -1.87 1.74 -9.49
CA GLU A 63 -1.64 2.59 -8.33
C GLU A 63 -2.12 4.03 -8.51
N ARG A 64 -1.92 4.58 -9.71
CA ARG A 64 -2.44 5.89 -10.08
C ARG A 64 -3.97 5.92 -10.09
N ILE A 65 -4.61 4.90 -10.68
CA ILE A 65 -6.07 4.80 -10.74
C ILE A 65 -6.65 4.67 -9.33
N GLN A 66 -6.08 3.79 -8.50
CA GLN A 66 -6.48 3.61 -7.11
C GLN A 66 -6.36 4.94 -6.33
N THR A 67 -5.20 5.61 -6.42
CA THR A 67 -4.99 6.88 -5.72
C THR A 67 -5.96 7.97 -6.18
N LYS A 68 -6.22 8.05 -7.49
CA LYS A 68 -7.19 8.99 -8.05
C LYS A 68 -8.61 8.71 -7.54
N LEU A 69 -9.03 7.44 -7.53
CA LEU A 69 -10.38 7.06 -7.13
C LEU A 69 -10.66 7.32 -5.65
N TYR A 70 -9.67 7.11 -4.79
CA TYR A 70 -9.86 7.17 -3.34
C TYR A 70 -9.39 8.48 -2.68
N THR A 71 -8.44 9.19 -3.29
CA THR A 71 -7.84 10.41 -2.71
C THR A 71 -8.09 11.66 -3.57
N ASP A 72 -8.66 11.52 -4.78
CA ASP A 72 -8.88 12.59 -5.76
C ASP A 72 -7.60 13.35 -6.17
N ILE A 73 -6.43 12.78 -5.87
CA ILE A 73 -5.14 13.33 -6.27
C ILE A 73 -4.91 12.92 -7.73
N SER A 74 -4.98 13.91 -8.62
CA SER A 74 -4.56 13.72 -10.01
C SER A 74 -3.03 13.66 -10.08
N ILE A 75 -2.53 12.57 -10.62
CA ILE A 75 -1.10 12.35 -10.85
C ILE A 75 -0.88 12.34 -12.35
N GLU A 76 0.14 13.03 -12.86
CA GLU A 76 0.50 12.99 -14.28
C GLU A 76 1.01 11.60 -14.66
N SER A 77 0.55 11.08 -15.80
CA SER A 77 1.10 9.82 -16.32
C SER A 77 2.52 10.07 -16.80
N TYR A 78 3.42 9.17 -16.43
CA TYR A 78 4.68 9.04 -17.14
C TYR A 78 4.44 8.29 -18.46
N PRO A 79 4.98 8.73 -19.63
CA PRO A 79 4.83 8.01 -20.89
C PRO A 79 5.42 6.60 -20.77
N GLY A 80 4.56 5.59 -20.95
CA GLY A 80 5.00 4.23 -21.18
C GLY A 80 5.85 4.18 -22.45
N LYS A 81 6.96 3.45 -22.41
CA LYS A 81 7.84 3.31 -23.57
C LYS A 81 7.10 2.57 -24.69
N ALA A 82 7.12 3.11 -25.91
CA ALA A 82 6.61 2.41 -27.08
C ALA A 82 7.41 1.12 -27.30
N LEU A 83 6.76 0.07 -27.81
CA LEU A 83 7.42 -1.18 -28.18
C LEU A 83 8.56 -0.87 -29.16
N ALA A 84 9.81 -1.04 -28.72
CA ALA A 84 10.95 -0.95 -29.63
C ALA A 84 10.84 -2.08 -30.66
N GLU A 85 10.81 -1.77 -31.95
CA GLU A 85 10.81 -2.79 -33.01
C GLU A 85 12.19 -3.49 -33.04
N GLY A 86 12.21 -4.83 -32.92
CA GLY A 86 13.48 -5.57 -32.91
C GLY A 86 13.41 -6.98 -32.31
N SER A 87 14.57 -7.65 -32.26
CA SER A 87 14.72 -8.97 -31.65
C SER A 87 14.37 -8.93 -30.15
N VAL A 88 13.71 -9.97 -29.65
CA VAL A 88 13.30 -10.13 -28.24
C VAL A 88 14.48 -9.90 -27.29
N TRP A 89 15.68 -10.30 -27.70
CA TRP A 89 16.91 -10.12 -26.93
C TRP A 89 17.34 -8.66 -26.80
N LEU A 90 17.26 -7.90 -27.89
CA LEU A 90 17.64 -6.49 -27.91
C LEU A 90 16.69 -5.66 -27.03
N GLN A 91 15.38 -5.92 -27.15
CA GLN A 91 14.36 -5.30 -26.30
C GLN A 91 14.55 -5.64 -24.81
N ALA A 92 14.81 -6.91 -24.48
CA ALA A 92 15.03 -7.31 -23.10
C ALA A 92 16.27 -6.62 -22.50
N LYS A 93 17.36 -6.52 -23.28
CA LYS A 93 18.57 -5.80 -22.86
C LYS A 93 18.30 -4.31 -22.63
N GLU A 94 17.55 -3.66 -23.52
CA GLU A 94 17.20 -2.25 -23.37
C GLU A 94 16.29 -1.97 -22.17
N GLU A 95 15.32 -2.86 -21.88
CA GLU A 95 14.44 -2.75 -20.72
C GLU A 95 15.17 -3.01 -19.41
N LEU A 96 16.12 -3.96 -19.41
CA LEU A 96 16.95 -4.29 -18.24
C LEU A 96 17.98 -3.22 -17.94
N LEU A 97 18.48 -2.51 -18.94
CA LEU A 97 19.40 -1.39 -18.74
C LEU A 97 18.68 -0.08 -18.42
N ASP A 98 17.34 -0.08 -18.38
CA ASP A 98 16.56 1.14 -18.13
C ASP A 98 16.50 1.48 -16.63
N PRO A 99 17.16 2.55 -16.16
CA PRO A 99 17.15 2.91 -14.74
C PRO A 99 15.74 3.29 -14.24
N VAL A 100 14.83 3.69 -15.14
CA VAL A 100 13.45 4.03 -14.79
C VAL A 100 12.69 2.80 -14.31
N ASN A 101 12.87 1.64 -14.96
CA ASN A 101 12.20 0.40 -14.59
C ASN A 101 12.65 -0.08 -13.20
N TRP A 102 13.96 -0.07 -12.93
CA TRP A 102 14.51 -0.44 -11.63
C TRP A 102 14.01 0.46 -10.52
N LYS A 103 13.95 1.78 -10.75
CA LYS A 103 13.33 2.69 -9.78
C LYS A 103 11.87 2.39 -9.55
N ALA A 104 11.10 2.11 -10.60
CA ALA A 104 9.68 1.78 -10.46
C ALA A 104 9.48 0.50 -9.62
N ILE A 105 10.29 -0.54 -9.85
CA ILE A 105 10.29 -1.76 -9.02
C ILE A 105 10.63 -1.42 -7.57
N GLN A 106 11.69 -0.63 -7.32
CA GLN A 106 12.06 -0.22 -5.97
C GLN A 106 10.91 0.51 -5.25
N TRP A 107 10.28 1.48 -5.90
CA TRP A 107 9.12 2.17 -5.34
C TRP A 107 7.92 1.24 -5.10
N LEU A 108 7.65 0.28 -5.98
CA LEU A 108 6.59 -0.70 -5.75
C LEU A 108 6.90 -1.62 -4.56
N MET A 109 8.16 -2.02 -4.40
CA MET A 109 8.60 -2.83 -3.25
C MET A 109 8.56 -2.04 -1.93
N LEU A 110 9.00 -0.77 -1.92
CA LEU A 110 8.93 0.09 -0.73
C LEU A 110 7.49 0.34 -0.27
N LYS A 111 6.52 0.23 -1.19
CA LYS A 111 5.10 0.37 -0.86
C LYS A 111 4.65 -0.63 0.21
N PHE A 112 5.31 -1.79 0.32
CA PHE A 112 5.03 -2.75 1.38
C PHE A 112 5.22 -2.15 2.79
N LEU A 113 6.29 -1.38 3.01
CA LEU A 113 6.54 -0.74 4.32
C LEU A 113 5.45 0.27 4.65
N LEU A 114 5.06 1.09 3.67
CA LEU A 114 3.94 2.02 3.81
C LEU A 114 2.63 1.26 4.08
N GLY A 115 2.39 0.18 3.34
CA GLY A 115 1.26 -0.71 3.52
C GLY A 115 1.19 -1.27 4.95
N LEU A 116 2.33 -1.70 5.50
CA LEU A 116 2.42 -2.21 6.86
C LEU A 116 2.04 -1.13 7.89
N VAL A 117 2.52 0.11 7.72
CA VAL A 117 2.14 1.25 8.55
C VAL A 117 0.62 1.53 8.44
N CYS A 118 0.07 1.49 7.22
CA CYS A 118 -1.36 1.65 6.99
C CYS A 118 -2.19 0.54 7.63
N PHE A 119 -1.72 -0.71 7.60
CA PHE A 119 -2.37 -1.87 8.21
C PHE A 119 -2.38 -1.77 9.74
N LEU A 120 -1.22 -1.51 10.34
CA LEU A 120 -1.11 -1.30 11.79
C LEU A 120 -1.95 -0.09 12.23
N GLY A 121 -1.90 1.01 11.48
CA GLY A 121 -2.74 2.17 11.70
C GLY A 121 -4.22 1.82 11.61
N ALA A 122 -4.65 1.06 10.61
CA ALA A 122 -6.05 0.63 10.50
C ALA A 122 -6.47 -0.24 11.70
N PHE A 123 -5.62 -1.15 12.15
CA PHE A 123 -5.90 -1.98 13.32
C PHE A 123 -6.03 -1.16 14.60
N VAL A 124 -5.07 -0.27 14.86
CA VAL A 124 -5.07 0.59 16.06
C VAL A 124 -6.20 1.63 16.04
N LEU A 125 -6.52 2.21 14.88
CA LEU A 125 -7.49 3.30 14.82
C LEU A 125 -8.95 2.83 14.72
N TYR A 126 -9.19 1.61 14.23
CA TYR A 126 -10.56 1.11 13.99
C TYR A 126 -10.90 -0.13 14.81
N ILE A 127 -9.97 -1.09 14.95
CA ILE A 127 -10.25 -2.33 15.68
C ILE A 127 -10.10 -2.14 17.19
N SER A 128 -9.04 -1.44 17.63
CA SER A 128 -8.82 -1.20 19.07
C SER A 128 -9.99 -0.43 19.73
N PRO A 129 -10.51 0.67 19.18
CA PRO A 129 -11.64 1.37 19.80
C PRO A 129 -12.93 0.54 19.80
N LEU A 130 -13.12 -0.31 18.78
CA LEU A 130 -14.27 -1.21 18.72
C LEU A 130 -14.24 -2.24 19.86
N ILE A 131 -13.08 -2.81 20.15
CA ILE A 131 -12.88 -3.71 21.30
C ILE A 131 -13.13 -2.96 22.62
N MET A 132 -12.64 -1.71 22.74
CA MET A 132 -12.86 -0.88 23.94
C MET A 132 -14.34 -0.55 24.15
N ILE A 133 -15.09 -0.26 23.08
CA ILE A 133 -16.54 -0.01 23.16
C ILE A 133 -17.29 -1.29 23.52
N ALA A 134 -16.87 -2.43 22.97
CA ALA A 134 -17.42 -3.74 23.29
C ALA A 134 -16.96 -4.27 24.67
N ALA A 135 -16.07 -3.54 25.37
CA ALA A 135 -15.46 -4.01 26.60
C ALA A 135 -16.46 -4.46 27.69
N PRO A 136 -17.53 -3.70 28.04
CA PRO A 136 -18.47 -4.14 29.07
C PRO A 136 -19.21 -5.44 28.72
N LEU A 137 -19.35 -5.76 27.43
CA LEU A 137 -19.96 -7.01 26.96
C LEU A 137 -18.95 -8.18 27.00
N LEU A 138 -17.70 -7.90 26.62
CA LEU A 138 -16.62 -8.89 26.52
C LEU A 138 -16.12 -9.38 27.87
N LEU A 139 -16.31 -8.61 28.95
CA LEU A 139 -16.01 -9.02 30.33
C LEU A 139 -16.66 -10.35 30.75
N HIS A 140 -17.77 -10.73 30.12
CA HIS A 140 -18.48 -11.96 30.43
C HIS A 140 -17.89 -13.20 29.74
N PHE A 141 -17.07 -13.01 28.71
CA PHE A 141 -16.59 -14.08 27.83
C PHE A 141 -15.08 -14.22 27.84
N VAL A 142 -14.34 -13.14 28.11
CA VAL A 142 -12.87 -13.10 28.03
C VAL A 142 -12.31 -12.23 29.13
N ASP A 143 -11.35 -12.75 29.89
CA ASP A 143 -10.53 -11.97 30.81
C ASP A 143 -9.63 -11.01 30.00
N MET A 144 -10.08 -9.77 29.84
CA MET A 144 -9.33 -8.76 29.11
C MET A 144 -8.25 -8.12 29.98
N TYR A 145 -7.00 -8.38 29.63
CA TYR A 145 -5.83 -7.77 30.26
C TYR A 145 -5.20 -6.74 29.31
N ILE A 146 -5.62 -5.48 29.41
CA ILE A 146 -5.05 -4.39 28.59
C ILE A 146 -3.85 -3.74 29.31
N VAL A 147 -3.96 -3.50 30.62
CA VAL A 147 -2.87 -3.02 31.53
C VAL A 147 -3.23 -3.31 33.00
N VAL A 148 -4.51 -3.18 33.35
CA VAL A 148 -5.08 -3.47 34.68
C VAL A 148 -6.23 -4.45 34.47
N PRO A 149 -6.41 -5.46 35.33
CA PRO A 149 -7.53 -6.38 35.19
C PRO A 149 -8.85 -5.60 35.33
N ILE A 150 -9.72 -5.78 34.32
CA ILE A 150 -10.97 -5.04 34.16
C ILE A 150 -12.07 -5.80 34.90
N ASP A 151 -11.94 -5.91 36.21
CA ASP A 151 -12.79 -6.82 37.01
C ASP A 151 -14.12 -6.17 37.46
N THR A 152 -14.38 -4.93 37.02
CA THR A 152 -15.47 -4.11 37.53
C THR A 152 -16.19 -3.40 36.41
N LEU A 153 -17.52 -3.40 36.45
CA LEU A 153 -18.40 -2.71 35.49
C LEU A 153 -18.05 -1.22 35.34
N PHE A 154 -17.62 -0.56 36.41
CA PHE A 154 -17.19 0.84 36.36
C PHE A 154 -15.92 1.03 35.51
N LYS A 155 -14.93 0.12 35.63
CA LYS A 155 -13.69 0.17 34.84
C LYS A 155 -13.98 -0.02 33.35
N SER A 156 -14.87 -0.94 32.98
CA SER A 156 -15.24 -1.15 31.57
C SER A 156 -16.07 0.00 30.99
N LEU A 157 -16.93 0.65 31.77
CA LEU A 157 -17.62 1.87 31.34
C LEU A 157 -16.64 3.00 31.03
N VAL A 158 -15.60 3.19 31.86
CA VAL A 158 -14.54 4.18 31.58
C VAL A 158 -13.79 3.83 30.29
N VAL A 159 -13.42 2.56 30.09
CA VAL A 159 -12.76 2.08 28.86
C VAL A 159 -13.66 2.30 27.63
N MET A 160 -14.96 2.07 27.74
CA MET A 160 -15.94 2.33 26.68
C MET A 160 -15.96 3.81 26.29
N VAL A 161 -16.00 4.73 27.27
CA VAL A 161 -15.96 6.18 27.00
C VAL A 161 -14.65 6.59 26.32
N ILE A 162 -13.51 6.05 26.76
CA ILE A 162 -12.22 6.26 26.11
C ILE A 162 -12.25 5.74 24.66
N GLY A 163 -12.85 4.57 24.44
CA GLY A 163 -13.04 4.00 23.11
C GLY A 163 -13.80 4.95 22.18
N PHE A 164 -14.89 5.56 22.64
CA PHE A 164 -15.61 6.58 21.86
C PHE A 164 -14.73 7.79 21.51
N ILE A 165 -13.94 8.30 22.45
CA ILE A 165 -13.01 9.41 22.20
C ILE A 165 -11.95 9.01 21.16
N CYS A 166 -11.42 7.79 21.25
CA CYS A 166 -10.46 7.24 20.30
C CYS A 166 -11.03 7.13 18.89
N VAL A 167 -12.32 6.79 18.71
CA VAL A 167 -12.96 6.78 17.38
C VAL A 167 -12.92 8.18 16.74
N PHE A 168 -13.23 9.23 17.51
CA PHE A 168 -13.18 10.61 17.00
C PHE A 168 -11.75 11.06 16.65
N ALA A 169 -10.77 10.74 17.51
CA ALA A 169 -9.37 11.04 17.24
C ALA A 169 -8.83 10.25 16.03
N GLY A 170 -9.20 8.98 15.92
CA GLY A 170 -8.77 8.07 14.86
C GLY A 170 -9.26 8.46 13.48
N GLY A 171 -10.41 9.16 13.39
CA GLY A 171 -10.88 9.74 12.14
C GLY A 171 -9.88 10.70 11.48
N LYS A 172 -9.24 11.57 12.28
CA LYS A 172 -8.23 12.51 11.76
C LYS A 172 -6.95 11.78 11.36
N LEU A 173 -6.48 10.85 12.20
CA LEU A 173 -5.28 10.05 11.90
C LEU A 173 -5.46 9.17 10.67
N GLY A 174 -6.63 8.55 10.49
CA GLY A 174 -6.96 7.77 9.30
C GLY A 174 -6.91 8.64 8.04
N SER A 175 -7.46 9.85 8.07
CA SER A 175 -7.37 10.78 6.93
C SER A 175 -5.93 11.20 6.61
N LEU A 176 -5.08 11.34 7.64
CA LEU A 176 -3.66 11.65 7.46
C LEU A 176 -2.93 10.50 6.78
N LEU A 177 -3.20 9.25 7.17
CA LEU A 177 -2.64 8.06 6.51
C LEU A 177 -3.05 7.95 5.05
N VAL A 178 -4.31 8.26 4.71
CA VAL A 178 -4.77 8.31 3.31
C VAL A 178 -4.00 9.36 2.51
N VAL A 179 -3.78 10.55 3.08
CA VAL A 179 -3.00 11.61 2.42
C VAL A 179 -1.54 11.22 2.26
N LEU A 180 -0.92 10.58 3.26
CA LEU A 180 0.45 10.07 3.15
C LEU A 180 0.56 9.01 2.05
N ALA A 181 -0.39 8.08 1.97
CA ALA A 181 -0.39 7.06 0.94
C ALA A 181 -0.60 7.63 -0.46
N GLY A 182 -1.48 8.62 -0.63
CA GLY A 182 -1.62 9.32 -1.91
C GLY A 182 -0.40 10.18 -2.27
N GLY A 183 0.24 10.79 -1.26
CA GLY A 183 1.49 11.53 -1.40
C GLY A 183 2.64 10.66 -1.88
N TYR A 184 2.75 9.44 -1.35
CA TYR A 184 3.72 8.45 -1.77
C TYR A 184 3.63 8.14 -3.27
N THR A 185 2.41 7.85 -3.77
CA THR A 185 2.20 7.59 -5.21
C THR A 185 2.60 8.80 -6.05
N ARG A 186 2.30 10.02 -5.59
CA ARG A 186 2.70 11.24 -6.29
C ARG A 186 4.22 11.41 -6.34
N ASP A 187 4.92 11.14 -5.24
CA ASP A 187 6.38 11.25 -5.18
C ASP A 187 7.07 10.16 -6.01
N MET A 188 6.50 8.94 -6.05
CA MET A 188 6.92 7.88 -6.97
C MET A 188 6.88 8.38 -8.43
N PHE A 189 5.73 8.88 -8.90
CA PHE A 189 5.61 9.37 -10.28
C PHE A 189 6.52 10.56 -10.57
N ARG A 190 6.72 11.47 -9.60
CA ARG A 190 7.68 12.58 -9.73
C ARG A 190 9.10 12.06 -9.92
N ALA A 191 9.52 11.06 -9.13
CA ALA A 191 10.86 10.46 -9.22
C ALA A 191 11.07 9.72 -10.56
N LEU A 192 10.03 9.05 -11.06
CA LEU A 192 10.06 8.38 -12.38
C LEU A 192 10.18 9.40 -13.52
N ASN A 193 9.35 10.45 -13.51
CA ASN A 193 9.41 11.54 -14.49
C ASN A 193 10.78 12.23 -14.54
N GLN A 194 11.37 12.53 -13.38
CA GLN A 194 12.70 13.13 -13.29
C GLN A 194 13.79 12.21 -13.86
N THR A 195 13.68 10.90 -13.62
CA THR A 195 14.66 9.93 -14.10
C THR A 195 14.58 9.79 -15.62
N ASN A 196 13.38 9.83 -16.21
CA ASN A 196 13.27 9.82 -17.66
C ASN A 196 13.74 11.11 -18.32
N ARG A 197 13.48 12.28 -17.72
CA ARG A 197 13.98 13.55 -18.28
C ARG A 197 15.50 13.62 -18.36
N LYS A 198 16.23 12.92 -17.48
CA LYS A 198 17.70 12.85 -17.54
C LYS A 198 18.24 11.92 -18.64
N LYS A 199 17.36 11.18 -19.31
CA LYS A 199 17.72 10.23 -20.37
C LYS A 199 17.74 10.88 -21.76
N HIS A 200 17.10 12.04 -21.91
CA HIS A 200 17.04 12.86 -23.12
C HIS A 200 17.82 14.15 -22.90
#